data_AF-A0AAW8EKC3-F1
#
_entry.id   AF-A0AAW8EKC3-F1
#
_cell.length_a   1.000
_cell.length_b   1.000
_cell.length_c   1.000
_cell.angle_alpha   90.00
_cell.angle_beta   90.00
_cell.angle_gamma   90.00
#
_symmetry.space_group_name_H-M   'P 1'
#
loop_
_entity.id
_entity.type
_entity.pdbx_description
1 polymer ?
#
loop_
_entity_poly.entity_id
_entity_poly.type
_entity_poly.pdbx_seq_one_letter_code
_entity_poly.pdbx_strand_id
1 'polypeptide(L)' 'MAVTPDALHAARLALLSAAVEAAFRAAVEDGYDGLSIEATVDDGITAIDLTYTQRGVPMGGQSL' A
#
# COMPACT_ATOMS: atom_id res chain seq x y z
N MET A 1 31.07 1.99 -1.29
CA MET A 1 30.61 0.81 -0.52
C MET A 1 29.53 0.14 -1.36
N ALA A 2 29.73 -1.10 -1.82
CA ALA A 2 28.74 -1.78 -2.65
C ALA A 2 27.54 -2.18 -1.77
N VAL A 3 26.34 -1.74 -2.14
CA VAL A 3 25.11 -2.18 -1.47
C VAL A 3 24.86 -3.63 -1.85
N THR A 4 24.85 -4.51 -0.87
CA THR A 4 24.50 -5.93 -1.09
C THR A 4 23.03 -6.05 -1.49
N PRO A 5 22.65 -7.02 -2.34
CA PRO A 5 21.26 -7.25 -2.72
C PRO A 5 20.29 -7.36 -1.52
N ASP A 6 20.73 -8.00 -0.42
CA ASP A 6 19.93 -8.15 0.79
C ASP A 6 19.65 -6.81 1.49
N ALA A 7 20.67 -5.94 1.58
CA ALA A 7 20.51 -4.60 2.13
C ALA A 7 19.55 -3.74 1.28
N LEU A 8 19.58 -3.90 -0.06
CA LEU A 8 18.62 -3.25 -0.95
C LEU A 8 17.21 -3.80 -0.76
N HIS A 9 17.06 -5.11 -0.61
CA HIS A 9 15.78 -5.76 -0.36
C HIS A 9 15.18 -5.28 0.98
N ALA A 10 15.97 -5.26 2.05
CA ALA A 10 15.57 -4.76 3.36
C ALA A 10 15.14 -3.28 3.31
N ALA A 11 15.89 -2.44 2.59
CA ALA A 11 15.54 -1.03 2.42
C ALA A 11 14.21 -0.84 1.66
N ARG A 12 13.96 -1.65 0.61
CA ARG A 12 12.69 -1.62 -0.13
C ARG A 12 11.51 -2.07 0.71
N LEU A 13 11.70 -3.11 1.52
CA LEU A 13 10.66 -3.58 2.42
C LEU A 13 10.32 -2.51 3.48
N ALA A 14 11.34 -1.89 4.07
CA ALA A 14 11.14 -0.81 5.04
C ALA A 14 10.37 0.37 4.43
N LEU A 15 10.71 0.74 3.18
CA LEU A 15 10.00 1.79 2.45
C LEU A 15 8.53 1.42 2.20
N LEU A 16 8.27 0.18 1.79
CA LEU A 16 6.91 -0.31 1.55
C LEU A 16 6.08 -0.27 2.84
N SER A 17 6.62 -0.76 3.95
CA SER A 17 5.94 -0.73 5.25
C SER A 17 5.58 0.70 5.67
N ALA A 18 6.52 1.64 5.53
CA ALA A 18 6.27 3.05 5.85
C ALA A 18 5.18 3.67 4.94
N ALA A 19 5.17 3.32 3.66
CA ALA A 19 4.15 3.80 2.73
C ALA A 19 2.75 3.27 3.07
N VAL A 20 2.64 1.97 3.42
CA VAL A 20 1.36 1.35 3.84
C VAL A 20 0.84 1.99 5.12
N GLU A 21 1.71 2.21 6.11
CA GLU A 21 1.33 2.89 7.36
C GLU A 21 0.85 4.33 7.13
N ALA A 22 1.51 5.06 6.23
CA ALA A 22 1.09 6.42 5.85
C ALA A 22 -0.28 6.42 5.17
N ALA A 23 -0.52 5.48 4.24
CA ALA A 23 -1.80 5.34 3.55
C ALA A 23 -2.95 5.00 4.52
N PHE A 24 -2.70 4.07 5.46
CA PHE A 24 -3.69 3.73 6.49
C PHE A 24 -4.00 4.92 7.40
N ARG A 25 -2.98 5.69 7.80
CA ARG A 25 -3.18 6.90 8.62
C ARG A 25 -4.03 7.94 7.90
N ALA A 26 -3.76 8.19 6.62
CA ALA A 26 -4.57 9.10 5.81
C ALA A 26 -6.03 8.63 5.72
N ALA A 27 -6.26 7.32 5.51
CA ALA A 27 -7.61 6.76 5.50
C ALA A 27 -8.35 6.97 6.84
N VAL A 28 -7.65 6.82 7.97
CA VAL A 28 -8.22 7.09 9.31
C VAL A 28 -8.54 8.57 9.52
N GLU A 29 -7.68 9.48 9.05
CA GLU A 29 -7.92 10.92 9.09
C GLU A 29 -9.16 11.32 8.27
N ASP A 30 -9.43 10.62 7.17
CA ASP A 30 -10.62 10.77 6.33
C ASP A 30 -11.88 10.08 6.90
N GLY A 31 -11.77 9.38 8.04
CA GLY A 31 -12.89 8.75 8.74
C GLY A 31 -13.19 7.30 8.33
N TYR A 32 -12.31 6.66 7.56
CA TYR A 32 -12.36 5.22 7.30
C TYR A 32 -11.72 4.44 8.45
N ASP A 33 -12.12 3.18 8.64
CA ASP A 33 -11.55 2.31 9.69
C ASP A 33 -10.74 1.13 9.12
N GLY A 34 -10.63 1.04 7.80
CA GLY A 34 -9.79 0.07 7.14
C GLY A 34 -9.41 0.47 5.72
N LEU A 35 -8.34 -0.17 5.24
CA LEU A 35 -7.78 -0.02 3.91
C LEU A 35 -7.33 -1.40 3.43
N SER A 36 -7.83 -1.84 2.28
CA SER A 36 -7.33 -3.00 1.55
C SER A 36 -6.48 -2.51 0.39
N ILE A 37 -5.31 -3.11 0.21
CA ILE A 37 -4.37 -2.77 -0.87
C ILE A 37 -4.14 -4.04 -1.67
N GLU A 38 -4.50 -4.02 -2.95
CA GLU A 38 -4.23 -5.10 -3.89
C GLU A 38 -3.20 -4.61 -4.91
N ALA A 39 -2.11 -5.35 -5.06
CA ALA A 39 -1.08 -5.06 -6.04
C ALA A 39 -1.07 -6.19 -7.07
N THR A 40 -1.39 -5.86 -8.31
CA THR A 40 -1.37 -6.80 -9.44
C THR A 40 -0.28 -6.39 -10.43
N VAL A 41 0.39 -7.41 -10.99
CA VAL A 41 1.35 -7.23 -12.07
C VAL A 41 0.92 -8.12 -13.21
N ASP A 42 0.47 -7.52 -14.31
CA ASP A 42 0.00 -8.22 -15.50
C ASP A 42 0.63 -7.60 -16.76
N ASP A 43 1.25 -8.42 -17.60
CA ASP A 43 1.96 -8.00 -18.83
C ASP A 43 2.91 -6.78 -18.65
N GLY A 44 3.57 -6.68 -17.50
CA GLY A 44 4.49 -5.58 -17.17
C GLY A 44 3.80 -4.28 -16.74
N ILE A 45 2.47 -4.27 -16.69
CA ILE A 45 1.66 -3.23 -16.06
C ILE A 45 1.56 -3.58 -14.57
N THR A 46 1.86 -2.59 -13.73
CA THR A 46 1.61 -2.68 -12.29
C THR A 46 0.38 -1.84 -11.99
N ALA A 47 -0.62 -2.45 -11.37
CA ALA A 47 -1.80 -1.76 -10.86
C ALA A 47 -1.83 -1.88 -9.35
N ILE A 48 -2.17 -0.79 -8.67
CA ILE A 48 -2.39 -0.79 -7.23
C ILE A 48 -3.82 -0.31 -6.96
N ASP A 49 -4.64 -1.21 -6.43
CA ASP A 49 -6.02 -0.93 -6.06
C ASP A 49 -6.12 -0.73 -4.54
N LEU A 50 -6.60 0.45 -4.15
CA LEU A 50 -6.88 0.84 -2.78
C LEU A 50 -8.38 0.77 -2.56
N THR A 51 -8.85 -0.02 -1.60
CA THR A 51 -10.26 -0.07 -1.19
C THR A 51 -10.40 0.40 0.23
N TYR A 52 -11.13 1.50 0.45
CA TYR A 52 -11.41 2.04 1.77
C TYR A 52 -12.62 1.35 2.39
N THR A 53 -12.55 1.02 3.67
CA THR A 53 -13.65 0.40 4.40
C THR A 53 -14.10 1.24 5.59
N GLN A 54 -15.40 1.17 5.88
CA GLN A 54 -15.98 1.72 7.10
C GLN A 54 -16.89 0.65 7.73
N ARG A 55 -16.59 0.26 8.97
CA ARG A 55 -17.22 -0.82 9.74
C ARG A 55 -17.17 -2.16 9.01
N GLY A 56 -16.09 -2.40 8.28
CA GLY A 56 -15.91 -3.58 7.44
C GLY A 56 -16.71 -3.56 6.13
N VAL A 57 -17.36 -2.45 5.78
CA VAL A 57 -18.08 -2.28 4.52
C VAL A 57 -17.22 -1.47 3.55
N PRO A 58 -16.98 -1.95 2.30
CA PRO A 58 -16.29 -1.17 1.28
C PRO A 58 -17.09 0.10 0.92
N MET A 59 -16.42 1.26 1.00
CA MET A 59 -17.04 2.56 0.73
C MET A 59 -16.70 3.12 -0.65
N GLY A 60 -15.56 2.70 -1.21
CA GLY A 60 -15.07 3.17 -2.50
C GLY A 60 -13.63 2.72 -2.74
N GLY A 61 -13.17 2.80 -3.99
CA GLY A 61 -11.83 2.40 -4.38
C GLY A 61 -11.11 3.43 -5.24
N GLN A 62 -9.78 3.37 -5.22
CA GLN A 62 -8.89 4.16 -6.06
C GLN A 62 -7.86 3.23 -6.69
N SER A 63 -7.70 3.30 -8.01
CA SER A 63 -6.65 2.60 -8.74
C SER A 63 -5.52 3.58 -9.08
N LEU A 64 -4.27 3.13 -8.92
CA LEU A 64 -3.05 3.88 -9.21
C LEU A 64 -2.24 3.20 -10.33
#